data_AF-A0A931CAH8-F1
#
_entry.id   AF-A0A931CAH8-F1
#
_cell.length_a   1.000
_cell.length_b   1.000
_cell.length_c   1.000
_cell.angle_alpha   90.00
_cell.angle_beta   90.00
_cell.angle_gamma   90.00
#
_symmetry.space_group_name_H-M   'P 1'
#
loop_
_entity.id
_entity.type
_entity.pdbx_description
1 polymer ?
#
loop_
_entity_poly.entity_id
_entity_poly.type
_entity_poly.pdbx_seq_one_letter_code
_entity_poly.pdbx_strand_id
1 'polypeptide(L)'
;MARFVRIAAVLALVLGGCSSPATPESSSSGSTGPSPVDDPPGLITCLEVAAALRDATLMDPGVVDRIAASSATADAPVADAATALADAYAQAVAARGSAAEPDAIAAVSIAAADMSRTCGDSGLESVP
;
A
#
# COMPACT_ATOMS: atom_id res chain seq x y z
N MET A 1 21.63 -18.36 29.83
CA MET A 1 21.68 -19.84 29.96
C MET A 1 20.28 -20.38 29.67
N ALA A 2 20.19 -21.60 29.09
CA ALA A 2 19.07 -22.21 28.32
C ALA A 2 19.06 -21.75 26.84
N ARG A 3 19.67 -22.40 25.83
CA ARG A 3 19.73 -23.82 25.37
C ARG A 3 18.34 -24.42 25.12
N PHE A 4 18.03 -24.71 23.86
CA PHE A 4 17.49 -25.97 23.28
C PHE A 4 17.02 -25.66 21.84
N VAL A 5 17.84 -25.91 20.81
CA VAL A 5 17.98 -27.17 20.06
C VAL A 5 16.92 -27.32 18.94
N ARG A 6 17.44 -27.20 17.72
CA ARG A 6 17.07 -27.82 16.44
C ARG A 6 16.02 -28.94 16.50
N ILE A 7 15.00 -28.86 15.64
CA ILE A 7 14.39 -30.05 15.03
C ILE A 7 14.18 -29.78 13.55
N ALA A 8 15.05 -30.40 12.75
CA ALA A 8 14.77 -30.71 11.35
C ALA A 8 13.81 -31.90 11.32
N ALA A 9 12.75 -31.82 10.52
CA ALA A 9 11.98 -33.00 10.13
C ALA A 9 11.40 -32.78 8.73
N VAL A 10 12.21 -33.17 7.74
CA VAL A 10 11.73 -33.59 6.43
C VAL A 10 10.99 -34.90 6.64
N LEU A 11 9.71 -34.99 6.24
CA LEU A 11 9.10 -36.28 5.93
C LEU A 11 8.08 -36.16 4.80
N ALA A 12 8.35 -36.91 3.75
CA ALA A 12 7.54 -37.09 2.56
C ALA A 12 6.21 -37.79 2.85
N LEU A 13 5.17 -37.45 2.10
CA LEU A 13 4.13 -38.39 1.75
C LEU A 13 3.75 -38.22 0.28
N VAL A 14 4.07 -39.24 -0.51
CA VAL A 14 3.72 -39.40 -1.92
C VAL A 14 2.78 -40.61 -2.00
N LEU A 15 1.79 -40.50 -2.89
CA LEU A 15 0.98 -41.54 -3.55
C LEU A 15 -0.44 -41.86 -3.04
N GLY A 16 -1.38 -41.61 -3.97
CA GLY A 16 -2.69 -42.25 -4.12
C GLY A 16 -3.70 -41.24 -4.68
N GLY A 17 -4.33 -41.36 -5.84
CA GLY A 17 -4.39 -42.35 -6.92
C GLY A 17 -5.70 -42.15 -7.73
N CYS A 18 -5.62 -42.31 -9.07
CA CYS A 18 -6.68 -42.61 -10.09
C CYS A 18 -7.91 -41.67 -10.25
N SER A 19 -8.58 -41.48 -11.40
CA SER A 19 -8.41 -41.70 -12.86
C SER A 19 -9.66 -41.05 -13.49
N SER A 20 -9.58 -40.20 -14.53
CA SER A 20 -9.97 -40.49 -15.93
C SER A 20 -10.32 -39.17 -16.67
N PRO A 21 -10.34 -39.17 -18.02
CA PRO A 21 -9.82 -38.08 -18.84
C PRO A 21 -10.90 -37.08 -19.31
N ALA A 22 -10.54 -35.79 -19.35
CA ALA A 22 -11.26 -34.79 -20.13
C ALA A 22 -10.36 -34.35 -21.29
N THR A 23 -10.90 -34.54 -22.49
CA THR A 23 -10.49 -34.09 -23.83
C THR A 23 -9.56 -32.87 -23.89
N PRO A 24 -8.51 -32.87 -24.73
CA PRO A 24 -7.82 -31.64 -25.09
C PRO A 24 -8.69 -30.88 -26.09
N GLU A 25 -9.54 -29.97 -25.59
CA GLU A 25 -10.03 -28.90 -26.45
C GLU A 25 -8.85 -28.00 -26.78
N SER A 26 -8.37 -28.14 -28.02
CA SER A 26 -7.55 -27.14 -28.68
C SER A 26 -8.39 -25.88 -28.86
N SER A 27 -8.39 -25.00 -27.86
CA SER A 27 -8.73 -23.60 -28.04
C SER A 27 -7.45 -22.84 -28.32
N SER A 28 -7.11 -22.76 -29.61
CA SER A 28 -6.15 -21.80 -30.12
C SER A 28 -6.58 -20.38 -29.76
N SER A 29 -5.62 -19.66 -29.19
CA SER A 29 -5.36 -18.24 -29.44
C SER A 29 -6.51 -17.27 -29.20
N GLY A 30 -6.56 -16.80 -27.96
CA GLY A 30 -7.09 -15.52 -27.60
C GLY A 30 -6.39 -15.02 -26.34
N SER A 31 -5.05 -14.98 -26.34
CA SER A 31 -4.32 -14.19 -25.35
C SER A 31 -4.56 -12.73 -25.70
N THR A 32 -5.75 -12.23 -25.37
CA THR A 32 -5.95 -10.83 -25.05
C THR A 32 -5.00 -10.60 -23.88
N GLY A 33 -3.77 -10.15 -24.18
CA GLY A 33 -2.94 -9.57 -23.15
C GLY A 33 -3.80 -8.56 -22.39
N PRO A 34 -3.66 -8.43 -21.07
CA PRO A 34 -4.45 -7.46 -20.34
C PRO A 34 -4.30 -6.13 -21.09
N SER A 35 -5.44 -5.56 -21.51
CA SER A 35 -5.45 -4.16 -21.93
C SER A 35 -4.67 -3.38 -20.88
N PRO A 36 -3.84 -2.39 -21.24
CA PRO A 36 -3.25 -1.52 -20.23
C PRO A 36 -4.42 -1.05 -19.37
N VAL A 37 -4.41 -1.46 -18.11
CA VAL A 37 -5.38 -0.97 -17.14
C VAL A 37 -5.04 0.50 -17.06
N ASP A 38 -5.90 1.36 -17.58
CA ASP A 38 -5.82 2.78 -17.33
C ASP A 38 -5.97 2.95 -15.82
N ASP A 39 -4.85 3.04 -15.11
CA ASP A 39 -4.83 3.27 -13.67
C ASP A 39 -5.50 4.64 -13.43
N PRO A 40 -6.59 4.69 -12.66
CA PRO A 40 -7.28 5.95 -12.45
C PRO A 40 -6.33 6.96 -11.76
N PRO A 41 -6.41 8.24 -12.12
CA PRO A 41 -5.56 9.27 -11.51
C PRO A 41 -5.71 9.24 -9.99
N GLY A 42 -4.58 9.14 -9.28
CA GLY A 42 -4.53 9.06 -7.83
C GLY A 42 -4.56 7.64 -7.23
N LEU A 43 -4.75 6.59 -8.03
CA LEU A 43 -4.72 5.20 -7.54
C LEU A 43 -3.43 4.90 -6.76
N ILE A 44 -2.28 5.14 -7.39
CA ILE A 44 -0.96 4.85 -6.79
C ILE A 44 -0.79 5.59 -5.47
N THR A 45 -1.18 6.87 -5.45
CA THR A 45 -1.12 7.70 -4.25
C THR A 45 -1.96 7.12 -3.11
N CYS A 46 -3.17 6.66 -3.42
CA CYS A 46 -4.06 6.03 -2.44
C CYS A 46 -3.54 4.69 -1.94
N LEU A 47 -2.91 3.88 -2.81
CA LEU A 47 -2.26 2.64 -2.40
C LEU A 47 -1.06 2.89 -1.49
N GLU A 48 -0.24 3.90 -1.80
CA GLU A 48 0.92 4.26 -0.99
C GLU A 48 0.52 4.78 0.40
N VAL A 49 -0.47 5.67 0.50
CA VAL A 49 -0.93 6.15 1.82
C VAL A 49 -1.56 5.02 2.63
N ALA A 50 -2.34 4.13 1.99
CA ALA A 50 -2.93 2.97 2.65
C ALA A 50 -1.87 1.97 3.12
N ALA A 51 -0.78 1.79 2.37
CA ALA A 51 0.36 0.99 2.80
C ALA A 51 1.07 1.65 3.99
N ALA A 52 1.36 2.95 3.91
CA ALA A 52 2.03 3.68 4.99
C ALA A 52 1.24 3.70 6.29
N LEU A 53 -0.10 3.79 6.21
CA LEU A 53 -0.99 3.69 7.37
C LEU A 53 -1.01 2.29 7.98
N ARG A 54 -1.09 1.24 7.15
CA ARG A 54 -1.07 -0.16 7.62
C ARG A 54 0.25 -0.52 8.29
N ASP A 55 1.36 -0.06 7.72
CA ASP A 55 2.70 -0.36 8.21
C ASP A 55 3.18 0.64 9.28
N ALA A 56 2.39 1.70 9.56
CA ALA A 56 2.72 2.80 10.46
C ALA A 56 4.04 3.51 10.14
N THR A 57 4.33 3.72 8.85
CA THR A 57 5.61 4.23 8.34
C THR A 57 5.57 5.71 7.92
N LEU A 58 4.50 6.45 8.20
CA LEU A 58 4.37 7.86 7.79
C LEU A 58 5.49 8.78 8.30
N MET A 59 6.11 8.45 9.44
CA MET A 59 7.24 9.20 9.99
C MET A 59 8.61 8.70 9.50
N ASP A 60 8.64 7.63 8.69
CA ASP A 60 9.87 7.12 8.11
C ASP A 60 10.38 8.07 7.01
N PRO A 61 11.71 8.28 6.91
CA PRO A 61 12.28 9.16 5.90
C PRO A 61 11.86 8.77 4.48
N GLY A 62 11.34 9.75 3.71
CA GLY A 62 11.00 9.58 2.30
C GLY A 62 9.69 8.82 2.01
N VAL A 63 8.89 8.45 3.01
CA VAL A 63 7.56 7.88 2.78
C VAL A 63 6.59 8.96 2.29
N VAL A 64 6.46 10.07 3.03
CA VAL A 64 5.55 11.17 2.67
C VAL A 64 5.98 11.85 1.38
N ASP A 65 7.28 12.00 1.13
CA ASP A 65 7.78 12.58 -0.12
C ASP A 65 7.39 11.75 -1.35
N ARG A 66 7.33 10.42 -1.21
CA ARG A 66 6.91 9.51 -2.29
C ARG A 66 5.41 9.63 -2.57
N ILE A 67 4.61 9.68 -1.51
CA ILE A 67 3.15 9.90 -1.60
C ILE A 67 2.87 11.25 -2.27
N ALA A 68 3.61 12.30 -1.91
CA ALA A 68 3.49 13.61 -2.55
C ALA A 68 3.97 13.61 -4.01
N ALA A 69 4.99 12.82 -4.34
CA ALA A 69 5.45 12.68 -5.73
C ALA A 69 4.44 11.91 -6.59
N SER A 70 3.83 10.84 -6.07
CA SER A 70 2.82 10.06 -6.79
C SER A 70 1.53 10.85 -7.00
N SER A 71 1.25 11.85 -6.16
CA SER A 71 0.04 12.67 -6.27
C SER A 71 0.06 13.66 -7.43
N ALA A 72 1.22 13.83 -8.09
CA ALA A 72 1.38 14.73 -9.24
C ALA A 72 0.45 14.40 -10.43
N THR A 73 -0.01 13.15 -10.53
CA THR A 73 -0.97 12.70 -11.55
C THR A 73 -2.36 12.44 -10.98
N ALA A 74 -2.61 12.79 -9.73
CA ALA A 74 -3.89 12.61 -9.08
C ALA A 74 -4.85 13.76 -9.38
N ASP A 75 -6.15 13.49 -9.33
CA ASP A 75 -7.15 14.54 -9.37
C ASP A 75 -7.05 15.44 -8.14
N ALA A 76 -7.57 16.67 -8.28
CA ALA A 76 -7.49 17.73 -7.27
C ALA A 76 -7.74 17.27 -5.81
N PRO A 77 -8.81 16.54 -5.45
CA PRO A 77 -9.05 16.19 -4.04
C PRO A 77 -7.94 15.33 -3.44
N VAL A 78 -7.38 14.39 -4.21
CA VAL A 78 -6.28 13.52 -3.75
C VAL A 78 -4.96 14.27 -3.71
N ALA A 79 -4.70 15.13 -4.71
CA ALA A 79 -3.50 15.97 -4.75
C ALA A 79 -3.47 17.00 -3.60
N ASP A 80 -4.60 17.61 -3.28
CA ASP A 80 -4.75 18.57 -2.18
C ASP A 80 -4.54 17.87 -0.82
N ALA A 81 -5.13 16.68 -0.63
CA ALA A 81 -4.93 15.87 0.57
C ALA A 81 -3.46 15.43 0.75
N ALA A 82 -2.79 15.03 -0.34
CA ALA A 82 -1.36 14.70 -0.32
C ALA A 82 -0.49 15.91 0.05
N THR A 83 -0.85 17.11 -0.44
CA THR A 83 -0.16 18.36 -0.09
C THR A 83 -0.32 18.67 1.40
N ALA A 84 -1.54 18.55 1.93
CA ALA A 84 -1.79 18.74 3.36
C ALA A 84 -1.02 17.75 4.24
N LEU A 85 -0.89 16.49 3.80
CA LEU A 85 -0.05 15.48 4.47
C LEU A 85 1.43 15.88 4.45
N ALA A 86 1.95 16.33 3.30
CA ALA A 86 3.34 16.78 3.18
C ALA A 86 3.63 17.99 4.10
N ASP A 87 2.71 18.95 4.16
CA ASP A 87 2.83 20.11 5.05
C ASP A 87 2.82 19.71 6.53
N ALA A 88 1.95 18.78 6.92
CA ALA A 88 1.91 18.25 8.28
C ALA A 88 3.21 17.51 8.63
N TYR A 89 3.75 16.71 7.71
CA TYR A 89 5.02 16.01 7.90
C TYR A 89 6.19 16.98 8.07
N ALA A 90 6.26 18.02 7.21
CA ALA A 90 7.29 19.04 7.32
C ALA A 90 7.27 19.75 8.69
N GLN A 91 6.07 20.04 9.21
CA GLN A 91 5.90 20.58 10.56
C GLN A 91 6.35 19.60 11.65
N ALA A 92 6.01 18.32 11.52
CA ALA A 92 6.44 17.29 12.48
C ALA A 92 7.97 17.11 12.50
N VAL A 93 8.62 17.15 11.32
CA VAL A 93 10.08 17.12 11.22
C VAL A 93 10.70 18.36 11.86
N ALA A 94 10.14 19.55 11.62
CA ALA A 94 10.61 20.80 12.22
C ALA A 94 10.41 20.85 13.74
N ALA A 95 9.37 20.19 14.27
CA ALA A 95 9.06 20.12 15.70
C ALA A 95 9.90 19.09 16.47
N ARG A 96 10.74 18.29 15.79
CA ARG A 96 11.51 17.21 16.41
C ARG A 96 12.39 17.71 17.57
N GLY A 97 12.32 17.01 18.70
CA GLY A 97 12.99 17.33 19.96
C GLY A 97 12.35 18.45 20.76
N SER A 98 11.22 19.00 20.31
CA SER A 98 10.49 20.07 21.01
C SER A 98 9.28 19.54 21.78
N ALA A 99 8.72 20.39 22.65
CA ALA A 99 7.47 20.08 23.34
C ALA A 99 6.26 19.93 22.39
N ALA A 100 6.35 20.45 21.15
CA ALA A 100 5.29 20.38 20.16
C ALA A 100 5.35 19.12 19.27
N GLU A 101 6.40 18.29 19.39
CA GLU A 101 6.57 17.09 18.56
C GLU A 101 5.36 16.13 18.61
N PRO A 102 4.78 15.80 19.79
CA PRO A 102 3.66 14.87 19.84
C PRO A 102 2.43 15.36 19.09
N ASP A 103 2.12 16.65 19.22
CA ASP A 103 0.97 17.28 18.56
C ASP A 103 1.18 17.34 17.04
N ALA A 104 2.41 17.62 16.60
CA ALA A 104 2.74 17.64 15.18
C ALA A 104 2.65 16.23 14.54
N ILE A 105 3.07 15.17 15.26
CA ILE A 105 2.89 13.77 14.80
C ILE A 105 1.41 13.39 14.76
N ALA A 106 0.61 13.86 15.74
CA ALA A 106 -0.84 13.66 15.71
C ALA A 106 -1.47 14.36 14.49
N ALA A 107 -1.00 15.56 14.12
CA ALA A 107 -1.45 16.25 12.92
C ALA A 107 -1.14 15.48 11.63
N VAL A 108 0.04 14.83 11.52
CA VAL A 108 0.36 13.92 10.40
C VAL A 108 -0.65 12.77 10.32
N SER A 109 -1.00 12.19 11.46
CA SER A 109 -1.96 11.09 11.52
C SER A 109 -3.36 11.53 11.10
N ILE A 110 -3.78 12.73 11.50
CA ILE A 110 -5.06 13.32 11.08
C ILE A 110 -5.07 13.56 9.56
N ALA A 111 -4.03 14.18 9.02
CA ALA A 111 -3.92 14.44 7.59
C ALA A 111 -3.94 13.15 6.75
N ALA A 112 -3.24 12.10 7.20
CA ALA A 112 -3.26 10.81 6.54
C ALA A 112 -4.62 10.11 6.61
N ALA A 113 -5.33 10.23 7.73
CA ALA A 113 -6.69 9.69 7.88
C ALA A 113 -7.69 10.42 6.96
N ASP A 114 -7.58 11.74 6.84
CA ASP A 114 -8.41 12.52 5.91
C ASP A 114 -8.10 12.14 4.46
N MET A 115 -6.81 11.94 4.13
CA MET A 115 -6.41 11.47 2.81
C MET A 115 -6.94 10.07 2.49
N SER A 116 -6.90 9.13 3.43
CA SER A 116 -7.55 7.81 3.25
C SER A 116 -9.05 7.96 3.05
N ARG A 117 -9.74 8.82 3.79
CA ARG A 117 -11.16 9.10 3.55
C ARG A 117 -11.41 9.61 2.12
N THR A 118 -10.60 10.54 1.64
CA THR A 118 -10.68 11.04 0.25
C THR A 118 -10.46 9.93 -0.77
N CYS A 119 -9.52 9.01 -0.52
CA CYS A 119 -9.30 7.85 -1.37
C CYS A 119 -10.51 6.91 -1.40
N GLY A 120 -11.12 6.64 -0.24
CA GLY A 120 -12.34 5.84 -0.12
C GLY A 120 -13.54 6.47 -0.83
N ASP A 121 -13.74 7.76 -0.62
CA ASP A 121 -14.81 8.55 -1.28
C ASP A 121 -14.63 8.60 -2.80
N SER A 122 -13.38 8.51 -3.29
CA SER A 122 -13.04 8.46 -4.72
C SER A 122 -13.11 7.04 -5.30
N GLY A 123 -13.32 6.01 -4.48
CA GLY A 123 -13.35 4.60 -4.90
C GLY A 123 -11.98 4.00 -5.24
N LEU A 124 -10.89 4.70 -4.93
CA LEU A 124 -9.53 4.36 -5.37
C LEU A 124 -8.85 3.29 -4.50
N GLU A 125 -9.44 2.93 -3.36
CA GLU A 125 -8.90 1.93 -2.41
C GLU A 125 -9.22 0.48 -2.81
N SER A 126 -10.07 0.28 -3.82
CA SER A 126 -10.73 -0.99 -4.13
C SER A 126 -10.37 -1.60 -5.48
N VAL A 127 -9.43 -0.99 -6.22
CA VAL A 127 -8.93 -1.53 -7.49
C VAL A 127 -7.80 -2.55 -7.17
N PRO A 128 -8.01 -3.86 -7.46
CA PRO A 128 -7.05 -4.93 -7.17
C PRO A 128 -5.89 -4.98 -8.17
#